data_AF-A0A1Y1L4P4-F1
#
_entry.id   AF-A0A1Y1L4P4-F1
#
_cell.length_a   1.000
_cell.length_b   1.000
_cell.length_c   1.000
_cell.angle_alpha   90.00
_cell.angle_beta   90.00
_cell.angle_gamma   90.00
#
_symmetry.space_group_name_H-M   'P 1'
#
loop_
_entity.id
_entity.type
_entity.pdbx_description
1 polymer ?
#
loop_
_entity_poly.entity_id
_entity_poly.type
_entity_poly.pdbx_seq_one_letter_code
_entity_poly.pdbx_strand_id
1 'polypeptide(L)'
;KLQQEVDKCFKKVAEGVAEFEAIYDKIEQSNNPAQKEKLEDNLKREIKKLQRLRDQIKTWAASNDIKDKAPLLEHRKLIETQMEKFKAVEKAMKTKAYSKEGLSAAAKLDPKEQAKVEAGEFLSNMVDDLEQQIESLEAESESIQATMKKGKGQSAKAERMAEIDRVIERHK
;
A
#
# COMPACT_ATOMS: atom_id res chain seq x y z
N LYS A 1 -6.55 -36.05 -25.83
CA LYS A 1 -6.10 -34.70 -26.28
C LYS A 1 -6.82 -33.60 -25.50
N LEU A 2 -8.16 -33.50 -25.58
CA LEU A 2 -8.95 -32.50 -24.84
C LEU A 2 -8.71 -32.53 -23.31
N GLN A 3 -8.71 -33.72 -22.68
CA GLN A 3 -8.46 -33.82 -21.23
C GLN A 3 -7.09 -33.24 -20.81
N GLN A 4 -6.03 -33.46 -21.61
CA GLN A 4 -4.71 -32.90 -21.31
C GLN A 4 -4.69 -31.37 -21.45
N GLU A 5 -5.52 -30.79 -22.32
CA GLU A 5 -5.67 -29.34 -22.42
C GLU A 5 -6.41 -28.77 -21.22
N VAL A 6 -7.44 -29.48 -20.74
CA VAL A 6 -8.18 -29.16 -19.51
C VAL A 6 -7.24 -29.18 -18.31
N ASP A 7 -6.45 -30.23 -18.12
CA ASP A 7 -5.52 -30.35 -17.00
C ASP A 7 -4.45 -29.24 -17.03
N LYS A 8 -3.92 -28.91 -18.22
CA LYS A 8 -3.00 -27.77 -18.39
C LYS A 8 -3.66 -26.43 -18.06
N CYS A 9 -4.93 -26.26 -18.42
CA CYS A 9 -5.69 -25.07 -18.07
C CYS A 9 -5.86 -24.95 -16.55
N PHE A 10 -6.24 -26.03 -15.88
CA PHE A 10 -6.36 -26.06 -14.42
C PHE A 10 -5.07 -25.69 -13.70
N LYS A 11 -3.93 -26.20 -14.17
CA LYS A 11 -2.62 -25.80 -13.65
C LYS A 11 -2.37 -24.30 -13.81
N LYS A 12 -2.66 -23.74 -14.99
CA LYS A 12 -2.53 -22.29 -15.24
C LYS A 12 -3.47 -21.45 -14.38
N VAL A 13 -4.68 -21.95 -14.10
CA VAL A 13 -5.62 -21.30 -13.19
C VAL A 13 -5.04 -21.27 -11.79
N ALA A 14 -4.54 -22.40 -11.27
CA ALA A 14 -3.94 -22.46 -9.95
C ALA A 14 -2.71 -21.53 -9.83
N GLU A 15 -1.83 -21.53 -10.82
CA GLU A 15 -0.66 -20.63 -10.88
C GLU A 15 -1.10 -19.16 -10.92
N GLY A 16 -2.05 -18.80 -11.79
CA GLY A 16 -2.54 -17.43 -11.91
C GLY A 16 -3.28 -16.93 -10.67
N VAL A 17 -4.01 -17.81 -9.96
CA VAL A 17 -4.65 -17.47 -8.67
C VAL A 17 -3.60 -17.22 -7.60
N ALA A 18 -2.57 -18.08 -7.50
CA ALA A 18 -1.48 -17.87 -6.55
C ALA A 18 -0.71 -16.57 -6.84
N GLU A 19 -0.44 -16.27 -8.10
CA GLU A 19 0.21 -15.01 -8.50
C GLU A 19 -0.69 -13.79 -8.19
N PHE A 20 -2.00 -13.90 -8.44
CA PHE A 20 -2.96 -12.85 -8.11
C PHE A 20 -2.99 -12.53 -6.61
N GLU A 21 -3.10 -13.55 -5.74
CA GLU A 21 -3.10 -13.35 -4.29
C GLU A 21 -1.74 -12.80 -3.81
N ALA A 22 -0.62 -13.28 -4.37
CA ALA A 22 0.70 -12.77 -4.01
C ALA A 22 0.91 -11.29 -4.41
N ILE A 23 0.34 -10.85 -5.54
CA ILE A 23 0.36 -9.43 -5.93
C ILE A 23 -0.58 -8.63 -5.01
N TYR A 24 -1.75 -9.18 -4.69
CA TYR A 24 -2.72 -8.55 -3.79
C TYR A 24 -2.12 -8.26 -2.41
N ASP A 25 -1.50 -9.27 -1.78
CA ASP A 25 -0.85 -9.11 -0.48
C ASP A 25 0.26 -8.06 -0.51
N LYS A 26 1.04 -8.00 -1.61
CA LYS A 26 2.07 -6.97 -1.81
C LYS A 26 1.48 -5.57 -1.94
N ILE A 27 0.29 -5.43 -2.53
CA ILE A 27 -0.41 -4.13 -2.61
C ILE A 27 -0.84 -3.68 -1.21
N GLU A 28 -1.37 -4.59 -0.39
CA GLU A 28 -1.79 -4.26 0.99
C GLU A 28 -0.59 -3.89 1.87
N GLN A 29 0.55 -4.58 1.71
CA GLN A 29 1.75 -4.33 2.50
C GLN A 29 2.59 -3.14 2.03
N SER A 30 2.44 -2.74 0.76
CA SER A 30 3.18 -1.59 0.23
C SER A 30 2.66 -0.29 0.85
N ASN A 31 3.56 0.64 1.18
CA ASN A 31 3.21 2.03 1.52
C ASN A 31 3.64 3.02 0.43
N ASN A 32 4.35 2.55 -0.61
CA ASN A 32 4.85 3.39 -1.69
C ASN A 32 3.78 3.56 -2.80
N PRO A 33 3.32 4.80 -3.10
CA PRO A 33 2.29 5.04 -4.11
C PRO A 33 2.67 4.58 -5.53
N ALA A 34 3.90 4.83 -5.99
CA ALA A 34 4.33 4.44 -7.33
C ALA A 34 4.46 2.91 -7.47
N GLN A 35 4.86 2.23 -6.39
CA GLN A 35 4.89 0.77 -6.36
C GLN A 35 3.48 0.18 -6.35
N LYS A 36 2.52 0.80 -5.65
CA LYS A 36 1.11 0.38 -5.67
C LYS A 36 0.53 0.42 -7.06
N GLU A 37 0.69 1.53 -7.77
CA GLU A 37 0.18 1.69 -9.15
C GLU A 37 0.74 0.61 -10.10
N LYS A 38 2.05 0.34 -10.00
CA LYS A 38 2.69 -0.73 -10.79
C LYS A 38 2.16 -2.12 -10.43
N LEU A 39 1.95 -2.40 -9.14
CA LEU A 39 1.40 -3.68 -8.69
C LEU A 39 -0.07 -3.82 -9.10
N GLU A 40 -0.85 -2.75 -9.08
CA GLU A 40 -2.23 -2.72 -9.56
C GLU A 40 -2.31 -3.05 -11.05
N ASP A 41 -1.44 -2.48 -11.87
CA ASP A 41 -1.34 -2.79 -13.29
C ASP A 41 -1.01 -4.28 -13.52
N ASN A 42 -0.13 -4.84 -12.70
CA ASN A 42 0.18 -6.28 -12.73
C ASN A 42 -1.03 -7.12 -12.32
N LEU A 43 -1.71 -6.76 -11.24
CA LEU A 43 -2.93 -7.42 -10.76
C LEU A 43 -4.02 -7.41 -11.83
N LYS A 44 -4.20 -6.28 -12.53
CA LYS A 44 -5.13 -6.10 -13.64
C LYS A 44 -4.77 -6.94 -14.87
N ARG A 45 -3.49 -7.15 -15.15
CA ARG A 45 -3.05 -8.05 -16.21
C ARG A 45 -3.33 -9.50 -15.84
N GLU A 46 -3.08 -9.88 -14.59
CA GLU A 46 -3.27 -11.26 -14.13
C GLU A 46 -4.75 -11.65 -14.11
N ILE A 47 -5.63 -10.77 -13.60
CA ILE A 47 -7.07 -11.04 -13.59
C ILE A 47 -7.63 -11.20 -15.02
N LYS A 48 -7.11 -10.45 -16.00
CA LYS A 48 -7.50 -10.61 -17.42
C LYS A 48 -7.08 -11.96 -17.99
N LYS A 49 -5.94 -12.53 -17.57
CA LYS A 49 -5.54 -13.89 -17.96
C LYS A 49 -6.49 -14.91 -17.36
N LEU A 50 -6.81 -14.80 -16.07
CA LEU A 50 -7.78 -15.66 -15.40
C LEU A 50 -9.17 -15.59 -16.05
N GLN A 51 -9.64 -14.40 -16.44
CA GLN A 51 -10.91 -14.24 -17.18
C GLN A 51 -10.95 -15.02 -18.49
N ARG A 52 -9.85 -15.00 -19.27
CA ARG A 52 -9.76 -15.78 -20.52
C ARG A 52 -9.82 -17.28 -20.26
N LEU A 53 -9.12 -17.75 -19.22
CA LEU A 53 -9.17 -19.16 -18.80
C LEU A 53 -10.59 -19.53 -18.35
N ARG A 54 -11.28 -18.65 -17.62
CA ARG A 54 -12.67 -18.83 -17.20
C ARG A 54 -13.62 -18.97 -18.39
N ASP A 55 -13.46 -18.17 -19.44
CA ASP A 55 -14.30 -18.26 -20.64
C ASP A 55 -14.00 -19.50 -21.48
N GLN A 56 -12.73 -19.94 -21.50
CA GLN A 56 -12.33 -21.23 -22.07
C GLN A 56 -13.00 -22.39 -21.31
N ILE A 57 -12.94 -22.37 -19.98
CA ILE A 57 -13.60 -23.35 -19.10
C ILE A 57 -15.13 -23.33 -19.30
N LYS A 58 -15.74 -22.15 -19.47
CA LYS A 58 -17.17 -22.02 -19.79
C LYS A 58 -17.53 -22.70 -21.11
N THR A 59 -16.71 -22.51 -22.15
CA THR A 59 -16.90 -23.16 -23.45
C THR A 59 -16.81 -24.68 -23.34
N TRP A 60 -15.81 -25.18 -22.59
CA TRP A 60 -15.65 -26.61 -22.33
C TRP A 60 -16.79 -27.20 -21.50
N ALA A 61 -17.30 -26.47 -20.50
CA ALA A 61 -18.46 -26.90 -19.73
C ALA A 61 -19.76 -26.94 -20.55
N ALA A 62 -19.87 -26.11 -21.60
CA ALA A 62 -20.98 -26.13 -22.54
C ALA A 62 -20.85 -27.25 -23.60
N SER A 63 -19.65 -27.78 -23.84
CA SER A 63 -19.44 -28.92 -24.74
C SER A 63 -19.96 -30.23 -24.14
N ASN A 64 -20.30 -31.19 -25.01
CA ASN A 64 -20.62 -32.58 -24.66
C ASN A 64 -19.37 -33.49 -24.69
N ASP A 65 -18.22 -32.97 -25.09
CA ASP A 65 -16.96 -33.73 -25.17
C ASP A 65 -16.38 -34.07 -23.79
N ILE A 66 -16.88 -33.44 -22.73
CA ILE A 66 -16.44 -33.63 -21.34
C ILE A 66 -17.59 -34.23 -20.53
N LYS A 67 -17.33 -35.44 -20.01
CA LYS A 67 -18.30 -36.20 -19.22
C LYS A 67 -18.45 -35.65 -17.80
N ASP A 68 -17.33 -35.34 -17.14
CA ASP A 68 -17.34 -34.76 -15.80
C ASP A 68 -17.10 -33.25 -15.83
N LYS A 69 -18.14 -32.49 -15.51
CA LYS A 69 -18.12 -31.02 -15.52
C LYS A 69 -17.86 -30.42 -14.14
N ALA A 70 -17.84 -31.22 -13.08
CA ALA A 70 -17.69 -30.69 -11.72
C ALA A 70 -16.37 -29.93 -11.52
N PRO A 71 -15.19 -30.43 -11.96
CA PRO A 71 -13.92 -29.72 -11.81
C PRO A 71 -13.87 -28.40 -12.59
N LEU A 72 -14.49 -28.36 -13.79
CA LEU A 72 -14.61 -27.15 -14.60
C LEU A 72 -15.41 -26.06 -13.87
N LEU A 73 -16.53 -26.45 -13.25
CA LEU A 73 -17.36 -25.51 -12.51
C LEU A 73 -16.67 -24.99 -11.24
N GLU A 74 -15.90 -25.84 -10.56
CA GLU A 74 -15.12 -25.45 -9.38
C GLU A 74 -14.05 -24.42 -9.74
N HIS A 75 -13.24 -24.69 -10.77
CA HIS A 75 -12.20 -23.75 -11.21
C HIS A 75 -12.79 -22.44 -11.76
N ARG A 76 -13.96 -22.52 -12.41
CA ARG A 76 -14.71 -21.32 -12.83
C ARG A 76 -15.14 -20.48 -11.63
N LYS A 77 -15.68 -21.08 -10.58
CA LYS A 77 -16.06 -20.38 -9.35
C LYS A 77 -14.86 -19.78 -8.63
N LEU A 78 -13.73 -20.49 -8.61
CA LEU A 78 -12.49 -19.99 -8.04
C LEU A 78 -12.05 -18.69 -8.74
N ILE A 79 -12.04 -18.67 -10.07
CA ILE A 79 -11.72 -17.46 -10.84
C ILE A 79 -12.73 -16.34 -10.58
N GLU A 80 -14.03 -16.65 -10.54
CA GLU A 80 -15.09 -15.66 -10.26
C GLU A 80 -14.91 -15.03 -8.86
N THR A 81 -14.46 -15.80 -7.87
CA THR A 81 -14.13 -15.28 -6.54
C THR A 81 -12.98 -14.28 -6.59
N GLN A 82 -11.92 -14.59 -7.35
CA GLN A 82 -10.79 -13.67 -7.55
C GLN A 82 -11.20 -12.42 -8.33
N MET A 83 -12.15 -12.52 -9.26
CA MET A 83 -12.71 -11.36 -9.96
C MET A 83 -13.46 -10.41 -9.03
N GLU A 84 -14.27 -10.94 -8.11
CA GLU A 84 -14.95 -10.11 -7.10
C GLU A 84 -13.94 -9.45 -6.15
N LYS A 85 -12.91 -10.18 -5.71
CA LYS A 85 -11.78 -9.58 -4.96
C LYS A 85 -11.14 -8.44 -5.74
N PHE A 86 -10.75 -8.67 -6.99
CA PHE A 86 -10.17 -7.63 -7.85
C PHE A 86 -11.08 -6.41 -7.98
N LYS A 87 -12.40 -6.61 -8.11
CA LYS A 87 -13.38 -5.52 -8.24
C LYS A 87 -13.48 -4.68 -6.97
N ALA A 88 -13.42 -5.30 -5.79
CA ALA A 88 -13.38 -4.58 -4.52
C ALA A 88 -12.11 -3.71 -4.41
N VAL A 89 -10.96 -4.26 -4.81
CA VAL A 89 -9.68 -3.56 -4.84
C VAL A 89 -9.68 -2.43 -5.85
N GLU A 90 -10.09 -2.69 -7.09
CA GLU A 90 -10.17 -1.68 -8.14
C GLU A 90 -11.13 -0.55 -7.73
N LYS A 91 -12.25 -0.87 -7.07
CA LYS A 91 -13.18 0.14 -6.55
C LYS A 91 -12.55 0.96 -5.43
N ALA A 92 -11.93 0.32 -4.43
CA ALA A 92 -11.27 1.01 -3.32
C ALA A 92 -10.12 1.89 -3.82
N MET A 93 -9.32 1.40 -4.76
CA MET A 93 -8.21 2.13 -5.36
C MET A 93 -8.69 3.24 -6.27
N LYS A 94 -9.70 3.03 -7.12
CA LYS A 94 -10.31 4.13 -7.89
C LYS A 94 -10.90 5.19 -6.96
N THR A 95 -11.61 4.83 -5.91
CA THR A 95 -12.12 5.81 -4.94
C THR A 95 -10.98 6.57 -4.25
N LYS A 96 -9.87 5.90 -3.91
CA LYS A 96 -8.66 6.54 -3.37
C LYS A 96 -7.89 7.38 -4.42
N ALA A 97 -7.90 6.97 -5.69
CA ALA A 97 -7.29 7.67 -6.80
C ALA A 97 -8.10 8.90 -7.18
N TYR A 98 -9.43 8.82 -7.23
CA TYR A 98 -10.32 9.97 -7.37
C TYR A 98 -10.29 10.87 -6.13
N SER A 99 -10.06 10.34 -4.92
CA SER A 99 -9.81 11.19 -3.74
C SER A 99 -8.42 11.83 -3.75
N LYS A 100 -7.46 11.32 -4.54
CA LYS A 100 -6.09 11.84 -4.67
C LYS A 100 -5.88 12.73 -5.90
N GLU A 101 -6.56 12.47 -7.01
CA GLU A 101 -6.65 13.35 -8.19
C GLU A 101 -7.71 14.45 -8.00
N GLY A 102 -8.71 14.21 -7.13
CA GLY A 102 -9.62 15.25 -6.65
C GLY A 102 -8.91 16.33 -5.82
N LEU A 103 -7.79 16.01 -5.16
CA LEU A 103 -6.91 16.97 -4.50
C LEU A 103 -6.18 17.88 -5.51
N SER A 104 -5.84 17.38 -6.71
CA SER A 104 -5.33 18.24 -7.81
C SER A 104 -6.41 19.05 -8.52
N ALA A 105 -7.68 18.67 -8.39
CA ALA A 105 -8.85 19.42 -8.87
C ALA A 105 -9.57 20.20 -7.74
N ALA A 106 -8.87 20.48 -6.64
CA ALA A 106 -9.35 21.21 -5.47
C ALA A 106 -9.56 22.73 -5.72
N ALA A 107 -10.25 23.08 -6.80
CA ALA A 107 -10.75 24.44 -6.99
C ALA A 107 -12.20 24.62 -6.49
N LYS A 108 -12.83 23.60 -5.88
CA LYS A 108 -14.22 23.68 -5.35
C LYS A 108 -14.48 22.79 -4.12
N LEU A 109 -13.70 22.93 -3.06
CA LEU A 109 -14.13 22.49 -1.72
C LEU A 109 -14.85 23.65 -1.01
N ASP A 110 -15.86 23.32 -0.19
CA ASP A 110 -16.49 24.27 0.73
C ASP A 110 -15.40 24.88 1.64
N PRO A 111 -15.27 26.22 1.78
CA PRO A 111 -14.15 26.87 2.46
C PRO A 111 -13.86 26.34 3.88
N LYS A 112 -14.88 25.81 4.55
CA LYS A 112 -14.78 25.25 5.90
C LYS A 112 -14.06 23.91 5.95
N GLU A 113 -14.28 23.02 4.97
CA GLU A 113 -13.57 21.74 4.93
C GLU A 113 -12.14 21.91 4.43
N GLN A 114 -11.92 22.84 3.50
CA GLN A 114 -10.56 23.18 3.05
C GLN A 114 -9.70 23.71 4.20
N ALA A 115 -10.22 24.66 4.98
CA ALA A 115 -9.50 25.16 6.15
C ALA A 115 -9.20 24.07 7.18
N LYS A 116 -10.05 23.05 7.30
CA LYS A 116 -9.84 21.92 8.22
C LYS A 116 -8.74 20.98 7.73
N VAL A 117 -8.67 20.72 6.42
CA VAL A 117 -7.60 19.90 5.82
C VAL A 117 -6.28 20.64 5.88
N GLU A 118 -6.23 21.92 5.49
CA GLU A 118 -5.03 22.75 5.58
C GLU A 118 -4.53 22.88 7.02
N ALA A 119 -5.43 23.04 7.99
CA ALA A 119 -5.06 23.02 9.40
C ALA A 119 -4.52 21.66 9.84
N GLY A 120 -5.11 20.55 9.37
CA GLY A 120 -4.63 19.20 9.66
C GLY A 120 -3.24 18.93 9.10
N GLU A 121 -3.00 19.31 7.85
CA GLU A 121 -1.69 19.20 7.20
C GLU A 121 -0.65 20.11 7.87
N PHE A 122 -1.01 21.35 8.21
CA PHE A 122 -0.13 22.26 8.94
C PHE A 122 0.26 21.70 10.30
N LEU A 123 -0.70 21.14 11.06
CA LEU A 123 -0.42 20.53 12.35
C LEU A 123 0.47 19.29 12.21
N SER A 124 0.23 18.45 11.20
CA SER A 124 1.07 17.28 10.94
C SER A 124 2.52 17.67 10.61
N ASN A 125 2.71 18.65 9.71
CA ASN A 125 4.04 19.14 9.38
C ASN A 125 4.75 19.75 10.59
N MET A 126 4.02 20.46 11.46
CA MET A 126 4.60 21.04 12.68
C MET A 126 5.03 19.94 13.66
N VAL A 127 4.26 18.84 13.77
CA VAL A 127 4.66 17.69 14.59
C VAL A 127 5.95 17.07 14.02
N ASP A 128 6.01 16.83 12.71
CA ASP A 128 7.19 16.27 12.06
C ASP A 128 8.43 17.16 12.26
N ASP A 129 8.29 18.49 12.16
CA ASP A 129 9.36 19.45 12.40
C ASP A 129 9.85 19.45 13.86
N LEU A 130 8.92 19.27 14.82
CA LEU A 130 9.26 19.16 16.24
C LEU A 130 9.98 17.84 16.55
N GLU A 131 9.55 16.73 15.94
CA GLU A 131 10.22 15.43 16.07
C GLU A 131 11.65 15.46 15.52
N GLN A 132 11.86 16.08 14.34
CA GLN A 132 13.21 16.28 13.79
C GLN A 132 14.09 17.17 14.68
N GLN A 133 13.50 18.21 15.29
CA GLN A 133 14.21 19.04 16.25
C GLN A 133 14.60 18.26 17.50
N ILE A 134 13.72 17.39 18.01
CA ILE A 134 14.04 16.50 19.13
C ILE A 134 15.23 15.60 18.76
N GLU A 135 15.19 14.91 17.62
CA GLU A 135 16.27 14.01 17.19
C GLU A 135 17.61 14.74 17.07
N SER A 136 17.60 15.94 16.48
CA SER A 136 18.79 16.79 16.35
C SER A 136 19.35 17.23 17.71
N LEU A 137 18.48 17.63 18.63
CA LEU A 137 18.84 18.05 19.98
C LEU A 137 19.34 16.88 20.84
N GLU A 138 18.75 15.69 20.71
CA GLU A 138 19.22 14.46 21.35
C GLU A 138 20.63 14.11 20.86
N ALA A 139 20.89 14.17 19.55
CA ALA A 139 22.22 13.99 18.99
C ALA A 139 23.23 15.06 19.46
N GLU A 140 22.82 16.33 19.57
CA GLU A 140 23.65 17.40 20.14
C GLU A 140 24.01 17.10 21.62
N SER A 141 23.03 16.66 22.41
CA SER A 141 23.21 16.31 23.83
C SER A 141 24.21 15.17 24.00
N GLU A 142 24.09 14.09 23.22
CA GLU A 142 25.03 12.96 23.23
C GLU A 142 26.47 13.40 22.88
N SER A 143 26.61 14.27 21.88
CA SER A 143 27.91 14.84 21.47
C SER A 143 28.54 15.70 22.57
N ILE A 144 27.75 16.57 23.21
CA ILE A 144 28.22 17.39 24.33
C ILE A 144 28.64 16.49 25.51
N GLN A 145 27.86 15.46 25.83
CA GLN A 145 28.16 14.51 26.89
C GLN A 145 29.45 13.72 26.62
N ALA A 146 29.71 13.34 25.37
CA ALA A 146 30.95 12.68 24.97
C ALA A 146 32.19 13.58 25.19
N THR A 147 32.05 14.90 24.98
CA THR A 147 33.16 15.86 25.12
C THR A 147 33.24 16.52 26.52
N MET A 148 32.28 16.30 27.40
CA MET A 148 32.24 16.84 28.77
C MET A 148 33.40 16.35 29.65
N LYS A 149 33.94 15.15 29.38
CA LYS A 149 35.05 14.55 30.14
C LYS A 149 36.45 15.10 29.77
N LYS A 150 36.58 15.90 28.69
CA LYS A 150 37.86 16.44 28.21
C LYS A 150 37.72 17.92 27.81
N GLY A 151 38.17 18.86 28.66
CA GLY A 151 38.44 20.25 28.26
C GLY A 151 37.91 21.35 29.20
N LYS A 152 38.36 22.59 28.95
CA LYS A 152 37.86 23.82 29.61
C LYS A 152 36.49 24.23 29.01
N GLY A 153 35.64 24.88 29.80
CA GLY A 153 34.30 25.33 29.37
C GLY A 153 33.13 24.44 29.82
N GLN A 154 33.30 23.63 30.87
CA GLN A 154 32.26 22.71 31.37
C GLN A 154 30.97 23.42 31.80
N SER A 155 31.04 24.64 32.37
CA SER A 155 29.85 25.41 32.75
C SER A 155 28.96 25.72 31.54
N ALA A 156 29.54 26.20 30.44
CA ALA A 156 28.80 26.53 29.23
C ALA A 156 28.19 25.28 28.56
N LYS A 157 28.90 24.15 28.61
CA LYS A 157 28.38 22.86 28.10
C LYS A 157 27.23 22.33 28.96
N ALA A 158 27.32 22.47 30.28
CA ALA A 158 26.25 22.09 31.20
C ALA A 158 25.01 23.00 31.05
N GLU A 159 25.21 24.31 30.85
CA GLU A 159 24.11 25.24 30.53
C GLU A 159 23.42 24.88 29.21
N ARG A 160 24.21 24.55 28.17
CA ARG A 160 23.66 24.12 26.87
C ARG A 160 22.88 22.81 26.97
N MET A 161 23.37 21.81 27.71
CA MET A 161 22.61 20.58 27.95
C MET A 161 21.30 20.84 28.70
N ALA A 162 21.33 21.67 29.74
CA ALA A 162 20.11 22.03 30.47
C ALA A 162 19.09 22.79 29.61
N GLU A 163 19.56 23.57 28.63
CA GLU A 163 18.70 24.21 27.64
C GLU A 163 18.11 23.18 26.66
N ILE A 164 18.93 22.26 26.15
CA ILE A 164 18.50 21.16 25.27
C ILE A 164 17.41 20.32 25.94
N ASP A 165 17.63 19.88 27.19
CA ASP A 165 16.65 19.07 27.93
C ASP A 165 15.32 19.80 28.12
N ARG A 166 15.36 21.11 28.39
CA ARG A 166 14.14 21.95 28.50
C ARG A 166 13.40 22.07 27.17
N VAL A 167 14.12 22.16 26.07
CA VAL A 167 13.51 22.30 24.73
C VAL A 167 12.90 20.96 24.30
N ILE A 168 13.58 19.84 24.55
CA ILE A 168 13.05 18.50 24.28
C ILE A 168 11.77 18.23 25.08
N GLU A 169 11.77 18.49 26.39
CA GLU A 169 10.58 18.30 27.24
C GLU A 169 9.40 19.19 26.84
N ARG A 170 9.65 20.33 26.18
CA ARG A 170 8.60 21.20 25.66
C ARG A 170 8.01 20.67 24.34
N HIS A 171 8.81 19.97 23.54
CA HIS A 171 8.41 19.46 22.24
C HIS A 171 7.75 18.07 22.32
N LYS A 172 7.94 17.33 23.42
CA LYS A 172 7.22 16.09 23.76
C LYS A 172 5.81 16.37 24.29
#